data_AF-A0A7W3ZQD4-F1
#
_entry.id   AF-A0A7W3ZQD4-F1
#
_cell.length_a   1.000
_cell.length_b   1.000
_cell.length_c   1.000
_cell.angle_alpha   90.00
_cell.angle_beta   90.00
_cell.angle_gamma   90.00
#
_symmetry.space_group_name_H-M   'P 1'
#
loop_
_entity.id
_entity.type
_entity.pdbx_description
1 polymer ?
#
loop_
_entity_poly.entity_id
_entity_poly.type
_entity_poly.pdbx_seq_one_letter_code
_entity_poly.pdbx_strand_id
1 'polypeptide(L)'
;VHWALGDCPRAQWTRYALDATLLCVRREATGAGPPDWTAPRDLTFRGWLRGGCRERPPTVDDLDYHLGTLFPPVRPRGWLELRMMDAQLDDGWMAAVAIAATLMDDPKAAEIAYAAVEHLTSPDLWLRAARNGPADPVLGPVVRTCVATAVEALGRSDPGGPAHRAAEQFAERYAGRGRCPADDCLADRIGVM
;
A
#
# COMPACT_ATOMS: atom_id res chain seq x y z
N VAL A 1 -10.47 -0.73 -7.22
CA VAL A 1 -11.05 0.02 -6.08
C VAL A 1 -10.96 1.49 -6.42
N HIS A 2 -12.09 2.21 -6.48
CA HIS A 2 -12.08 3.65 -6.70
C HIS A 2 -12.45 4.31 -5.38
N TRP A 3 -11.51 5.05 -4.80
CA TRP A 3 -11.77 5.86 -3.62
C TRP A 3 -12.28 7.22 -4.07
N ALA A 4 -13.43 7.64 -3.57
CA ALA A 4 -13.95 8.98 -3.86
C ALA A 4 -13.26 9.97 -2.92
N LEU A 5 -12.50 10.92 -3.47
CA LEU A 5 -11.93 12.02 -2.67
C LEU A 5 -13.08 12.84 -2.05
N GLY A 6 -12.96 13.18 -0.76
CA GLY A 6 -13.96 13.97 -0.02
C GLY A 6 -15.02 13.16 0.74
N ASP A 7 -15.17 11.86 0.45
CA ASP A 7 -16.05 10.96 1.22
C ASP A 7 -15.37 10.49 2.51
N CYS A 8 -16.13 10.24 3.58
CA CYS A 8 -15.61 9.70 4.83
C CYS A 8 -14.83 8.38 4.60
N PRO A 9 -13.51 8.31 4.88
CA PRO A 9 -12.70 7.11 4.61
C PRO A 9 -13.22 5.85 5.28
N ARG A 10 -13.78 5.98 6.49
CA ARG A 10 -14.43 4.88 7.21
C ARG A 10 -15.60 4.31 6.41
N ALA A 11 -16.49 5.17 5.91
CA ALA A 11 -17.66 4.74 5.14
C ALA A 11 -17.25 4.08 3.81
N GLN A 12 -16.23 4.61 3.14
CA GLN A 12 -15.69 4.01 1.92
C GLN A 12 -15.09 2.63 2.19
N TRP A 13 -14.27 2.50 3.22
CA TRP A 13 -13.69 1.22 3.64
C TRP A 13 -14.76 0.20 4.01
N THR A 14 -15.75 0.60 4.81
CA THR A 14 -16.89 -0.25 5.17
C THR A 14 -17.65 -0.73 3.93
N ARG A 15 -17.91 0.16 2.96
CA ARG A 15 -18.60 -0.20 1.72
C ARG A 15 -17.78 -1.23 0.93
N TYR A 16 -16.51 -0.93 0.67
CA TYR A 16 -15.60 -1.82 -0.05
C TYR A 16 -15.50 -3.20 0.62
N ALA A 17 -15.29 -3.24 1.94
CA ALA A 17 -15.14 -4.49 2.67
C ALA A 17 -16.44 -5.32 2.64
N LEU A 18 -17.60 -4.68 2.82
CA LEU A 18 -18.88 -5.39 2.80
C LEU A 18 -19.29 -5.86 1.40
N ASP A 19 -18.90 -5.13 0.35
CA ASP A 19 -19.26 -5.46 -1.03
C ASP A 19 -18.24 -6.39 -1.72
N ALA A 20 -17.12 -6.68 -1.07
CA ALA A 20 -16.17 -7.69 -1.54
C ALA A 20 -16.74 -9.11 -1.41
N THR A 21 -16.45 -9.94 -2.41
CA THR A 21 -16.78 -11.37 -2.39
C THR A 21 -15.95 -12.09 -1.34
N LEU A 22 -16.55 -13.05 -0.64
CA LEU A 22 -15.86 -13.90 0.33
C LEU A 22 -14.85 -14.78 -0.40
N LEU A 23 -13.62 -14.81 0.10
CA LEU A 23 -12.63 -15.79 -0.34
C LEU A 23 -12.95 -17.19 0.21
N CYS A 24 -13.43 -17.26 1.45
CA CYS A 24 -13.72 -18.51 2.12
C CYS A 24 -14.81 -18.35 3.20
N VAL A 25 -15.48 -19.45 3.54
CA VAL A 25 -16.34 -19.55 4.74
C VAL A 25 -15.69 -20.56 5.67
N ARG A 26 -15.20 -20.11 6.83
CA ARG A 26 -14.49 -20.99 7.76
C ARG A 26 -15.46 -21.95 8.43
N ARG A 27 -15.14 -23.24 8.31
CA ARG A 27 -15.86 -24.36 8.93
C ARG A 27 -14.91 -25.18 9.79
N GLU A 28 -15.44 -25.83 10.82
CA GLU A 28 -14.72 -26.84 11.58
C GLU A 28 -14.59 -28.13 10.76
N ALA A 29 -13.56 -28.92 11.06
CA ALA A 29 -13.38 -30.22 10.41
C ALA A 29 -14.45 -31.20 10.93
N THR A 30 -15.22 -31.80 10.02
CA THR A 30 -16.26 -32.79 10.35
C THR A 30 -15.78 -34.23 10.21
N GLY A 31 -14.47 -34.45 10.03
CA GLY A 31 -13.85 -35.76 9.82
C GLY A 31 -12.32 -35.70 9.79
N ALA A 32 -11.66 -36.74 9.29
CA ALA A 32 -10.20 -36.87 9.29
C ALA A 32 -9.46 -35.98 8.25
N GLY A 33 -10.20 -35.24 7.41
CA GLY A 33 -9.65 -34.35 6.39
C GLY A 33 -9.59 -32.88 6.81
N PRO A 34 -8.90 -32.02 6.03
CA PRO A 34 -8.93 -30.58 6.26
C PRO A 34 -10.38 -30.05 6.09
N PRO A 35 -10.73 -28.97 6.80
CA PRO A 35 -12.07 -28.39 6.71
C PRO A 35 -12.33 -27.81 5.31
N ASP A 36 -13.56 -27.98 4.80
CA ASP A 36 -14.00 -27.33 3.57
C ASP A 36 -14.33 -25.86 3.81
N TRP A 37 -13.46 -24.99 3.31
CA TRP A 37 -13.60 -23.54 3.45
C TRP A 37 -14.19 -22.88 2.20
N THR A 38 -14.74 -23.65 1.25
CA THR A 38 -15.32 -23.10 0.03
C THR A 38 -16.41 -22.08 0.34
N ALA A 39 -16.29 -20.89 -0.26
CA ALA A 39 -17.33 -19.87 -0.22
C ALA A 39 -18.33 -20.08 -1.37
N PRO A 40 -19.63 -19.85 -1.14
CA PRO A 40 -20.59 -19.76 -2.24
C PRO A 40 -20.16 -18.71 -3.26
N ARG A 41 -20.36 -19.03 -4.55
CA ARG A 41 -19.96 -18.15 -5.65
C ARG A 41 -20.62 -16.77 -5.52
N ASP A 42 -19.84 -15.73 -5.74
CA ASP A 42 -20.28 -14.32 -5.74
C ASP A 42 -20.92 -13.84 -4.42
N LEU A 43 -20.82 -14.61 -3.33
CA LEU A 43 -21.34 -14.20 -2.04
C LEU A 43 -20.46 -13.12 -1.44
N THR A 44 -21.02 -11.94 -1.23
CA THR A 44 -20.34 -10.85 -0.52
C THR A 44 -20.57 -10.94 0.99
N PHE A 45 -19.72 -10.29 1.79
CA PHE A 45 -19.93 -10.23 3.23
C PHE A 45 -21.28 -9.57 3.58
N ARG A 46 -21.68 -8.52 2.83
CA ARG A 46 -23.02 -7.91 2.94
C ARG A 46 -24.13 -8.90 2.60
N GLY A 47 -23.95 -9.70 1.55
CA GLY A 47 -24.88 -10.74 1.17
C GLY A 47 -25.07 -11.76 2.29
N TRP A 48 -23.98 -12.18 2.93
CA TRP A 48 -24.01 -13.11 4.05
C TRP A 48 -24.75 -12.51 5.26
N LEU A 49 -24.45 -11.27 5.65
CA LEU A 49 -25.16 -10.54 6.72
C LEU A 49 -26.68 -10.45 6.47
N ARG A 50 -27.11 -10.42 5.20
CA ARG A 50 -28.52 -10.36 4.79
C ARG A 50 -29.16 -11.74 4.62
N GLY A 51 -28.48 -12.82 5.04
CA GLY A 51 -29.01 -14.19 4.96
C GLY A 51 -28.75 -14.90 3.64
N GLY A 52 -27.81 -14.42 2.83
CA GLY A 52 -27.41 -15.05 1.55
C GLY A 52 -26.74 -16.43 1.70
N CYS A 53 -26.24 -16.77 2.89
CA CYS A 53 -25.81 -18.12 3.25
C CYS A 53 -26.70 -18.65 4.38
N ARG A 54 -27.29 -19.84 4.16
CA ARG A 54 -28.27 -20.45 5.08
C ARG A 54 -27.64 -21.33 6.17
N GLU A 55 -26.36 -21.63 6.08
CA GLU A 55 -25.67 -22.53 7.02
C GLU A 55 -25.64 -21.93 8.43
N ARG A 56 -25.20 -20.67 8.53
CA ARG A 56 -25.17 -19.88 9.77
C ARG A 56 -25.01 -18.38 9.46
N PRO A 57 -25.38 -17.48 10.39
CA PRO A 57 -24.98 -16.08 10.33
C PRO A 57 -23.44 -15.91 10.41
N PRO A 58 -22.87 -14.83 9.85
CA PRO A 58 -21.45 -14.50 10.01
C PRO A 58 -21.13 -14.07 11.44
N THR A 59 -19.92 -14.36 11.90
CA THR A 59 -19.38 -13.91 13.20
C THR A 59 -18.40 -12.74 13.03
N VAL A 60 -17.95 -12.18 14.15
CA VAL A 60 -16.85 -11.19 14.16
C VAL A 60 -15.56 -11.82 13.63
N ASP A 61 -15.29 -13.08 13.98
CA ASP A 61 -14.12 -13.80 13.49
C ASP A 61 -14.16 -13.99 11.96
N ASP A 62 -15.35 -14.18 11.36
CA ASP A 62 -15.48 -14.22 9.90
C ASP A 62 -15.18 -12.85 9.29
N LEU A 63 -15.61 -11.76 9.93
CA LEU A 63 -15.29 -10.40 9.48
C LEU A 63 -13.78 -10.15 9.53
N ASP A 64 -13.13 -10.47 10.64
CA ASP A 64 -11.69 -10.27 10.82
C ASP A 64 -10.87 -11.07 9.80
N TYR A 65 -11.29 -12.31 9.54
CA TYR A 65 -10.69 -13.11 8.47
C TYR A 65 -10.95 -12.49 7.10
N HIS A 66 -12.19 -12.13 6.79
CA HIS A 66 -12.59 -11.51 5.52
C HIS A 66 -11.76 -10.25 5.23
N LEU A 67 -11.60 -9.36 6.20
CA LEU A 67 -10.75 -8.16 6.09
C LEU A 67 -9.29 -8.51 5.78
N GLY A 68 -8.79 -9.65 6.28
CA GLY A 68 -7.46 -10.18 5.96
C GLY A 68 -7.28 -10.68 4.52
N THR A 69 -8.37 -10.96 3.82
CA THR A 69 -8.35 -11.42 2.41
C THR A 69 -8.48 -10.29 1.40
N LEU A 70 -8.68 -9.05 1.85
CA LEU A 70 -8.79 -7.89 0.96
C LEU A 70 -7.40 -7.37 0.60
N PHE A 71 -7.16 -7.06 -0.68
CA PHE A 71 -5.86 -6.57 -1.17
C PHE A 71 -5.92 -5.16 -1.79
N PRO A 72 -6.44 -4.13 -1.09
CA PRO A 72 -6.28 -2.75 -1.54
C PRO A 72 -4.80 -2.31 -1.41
N PRO A 73 -4.35 -1.26 -2.13
CA PRO A 73 -3.00 -0.72 -1.95
C PRO A 73 -2.70 -0.27 -0.51
N VAL A 74 -3.70 0.29 0.18
CA VAL A 74 -3.65 0.62 1.62
C VAL A 74 -4.79 -0.07 2.32
N ARG A 75 -4.49 -0.90 3.34
CA ARG A 75 -5.48 -1.67 4.10
C ARG A 75 -5.57 -1.20 5.56
N PRO A 76 -6.74 -0.70 6.00
CA PRO A 76 -6.98 -0.38 7.42
C PRO A 76 -7.25 -1.64 8.27
N ARG A 77 -6.53 -1.79 9.40
CA ARG A 77 -6.68 -2.89 10.38
C ARG A 77 -6.65 -2.45 11.86
N GLY A 78 -6.69 -1.14 12.14
CA GLY A 78 -6.28 -0.55 13.41
C GLY A 78 -4.91 0.13 13.32
N TRP A 79 -4.14 -0.27 12.30
CA TRP A 79 -3.02 0.42 11.68
C TRP A 79 -3.26 0.51 10.16
N LEU A 80 -2.35 1.14 9.44
CA LEU A 80 -2.34 1.14 7.97
C LEU A 80 -1.31 0.13 7.46
N GLU A 81 -1.73 -0.79 6.60
CA GLU A 81 -0.82 -1.65 5.85
C GLU A 81 -0.63 -1.09 4.45
N LEU A 82 0.61 -0.75 4.09
CA LEU A 82 0.99 -0.34 2.75
C LEU A 82 1.41 -1.58 1.95
N ARG A 83 0.72 -1.86 0.85
CA ARG A 83 0.81 -3.14 0.12
C ARG A 83 1.36 -3.00 -1.30
N MET A 84 1.91 -1.83 -1.61
CA MET A 84 2.42 -1.45 -2.94
C MET A 84 3.94 -1.35 -3.01
N MET A 85 4.66 -1.78 -1.98
CA MET A 85 6.12 -1.76 -1.95
C MET A 85 6.68 -3.09 -2.42
N ASP A 86 7.57 -3.03 -3.41
CA ASP A 86 8.34 -4.20 -3.85
C ASP A 86 9.39 -4.56 -2.79
N ALA A 87 9.76 -5.84 -2.76
CA ALA A 87 10.92 -6.27 -1.99
C ALA A 87 12.17 -5.54 -2.50
N GLN A 88 12.91 -4.93 -1.57
CA GLN A 88 14.14 -4.20 -1.87
C GLN A 88 15.36 -5.11 -1.74
N LEU A 89 16.42 -4.81 -2.48
CA LEU A 89 17.72 -5.47 -2.34
C LEU A 89 18.45 -4.94 -1.10
N ASP A 90 19.20 -5.82 -0.45
CA ASP A 90 20.02 -5.53 0.73
C ASP A 90 19.26 -4.68 1.76
N ASP A 91 19.84 -3.55 2.14
CA ASP A 91 19.34 -2.61 3.12
C ASP A 91 18.38 -1.55 2.54
N GLY A 92 18.00 -1.67 1.26
CA GLY A 92 17.12 -0.72 0.57
C GLY A 92 15.72 -0.60 1.18
N TRP A 93 15.28 -1.61 1.95
CA TRP A 93 14.01 -1.59 2.67
C TRP A 93 13.97 -0.47 3.72
N MET A 94 15.11 -0.09 4.32
CA MET A 94 15.16 0.95 5.34
C MET A 94 14.71 2.30 4.79
N ALA A 95 15.16 2.67 3.59
CA ALA A 95 14.75 3.91 2.95
C ALA A 95 13.24 3.92 2.64
N ALA A 96 12.71 2.82 2.10
CA ALA A 96 11.28 2.71 1.77
C ALA A 96 10.39 2.89 3.00
N VAL A 97 10.73 2.20 4.11
CA VAL A 97 9.98 2.30 5.37
C VAL A 97 10.16 3.66 6.02
N ALA A 98 11.39 4.17 6.12
CA ALA A 98 11.68 5.46 6.75
C ALA A 98 10.96 6.61 6.04
N ILE A 99 11.06 6.68 4.71
CA ILE A 99 10.41 7.73 3.92
C ILE A 99 8.88 7.65 4.11
N ALA A 100 8.29 6.47 3.97
CA ALA A 100 6.84 6.31 4.10
C ALA A 100 6.33 6.67 5.51
N ALA A 101 7.02 6.23 6.56
CA ALA A 101 6.66 6.57 7.94
C ALA A 101 6.81 8.07 8.21
N THR A 102 7.92 8.68 7.81
CA THR A 102 8.16 10.11 8.03
C THR A 102 7.13 10.99 7.34
N LEU A 103 6.72 10.65 6.11
CA LEU A 103 5.68 11.40 5.40
C LEU A 103 4.28 11.27 6.02
N MET A 104 4.05 10.28 6.89
CA MET A 104 2.78 10.10 7.60
C MET A 104 2.82 10.68 9.02
N ASP A 105 3.97 10.60 9.69
CA ASP A 105 4.11 10.90 11.13
C ASP A 105 4.65 12.31 11.42
N ASP A 106 5.50 12.89 10.58
CA ASP A 106 5.95 14.29 10.75
C ASP A 106 4.89 15.25 10.18
N PRO A 107 4.26 16.11 11.00
CA PRO A 107 3.15 16.94 10.53
C PRO A 107 3.51 17.89 9.38
N LYS A 108 4.74 18.44 9.38
CA LYS A 108 5.20 19.34 8.31
C LYS A 108 5.43 18.55 7.03
N ALA A 109 6.02 17.36 7.14
CA ALA A 109 6.28 16.50 6.00
C ALA A 109 4.98 16.00 5.36
N ALA A 110 4.00 15.62 6.18
CA ALA A 110 2.69 15.18 5.74
C ALA A 110 1.95 16.25 4.94
N GLU A 111 1.92 17.49 5.43
CA GLU A 111 1.29 18.62 4.73
C GLU A 111 1.95 18.90 3.37
N ILE A 112 3.29 18.91 3.31
CA ILE A 112 4.01 19.13 2.06
C ILE A 112 3.77 17.99 1.06
N ALA A 113 3.80 16.73 1.53
CA ALA A 113 3.52 15.58 0.68
C ALA A 113 2.08 15.59 0.17
N TYR A 114 1.11 15.92 1.02
CA TYR A 114 -0.31 16.05 0.66
C TYR A 114 -0.49 17.10 -0.44
N ALA A 115 0.06 18.31 -0.25
CA ALA A 115 0.00 19.38 -1.25
C ALA A 115 0.66 18.98 -2.58
N ALA A 116 1.78 18.24 -2.51
CA ALA A 116 2.48 17.77 -3.70
C ALA A 116 1.65 16.75 -4.50
N VAL A 117 0.86 15.89 -3.85
CA VAL A 117 0.06 14.85 -4.51
C VAL A 117 -1.37 15.28 -4.84
N GLU A 118 -1.87 16.38 -4.28
CA GLU A 118 -3.29 16.79 -4.37
C GLU A 118 -3.82 16.88 -5.81
N HIS A 119 -2.99 17.39 -6.73
CA HIS A 119 -3.35 17.55 -8.14
C HIS A 119 -3.31 16.24 -8.95
N LEU A 120 -2.78 15.15 -8.37
CA LEU A 120 -2.63 13.86 -9.03
C LEU A 120 -3.94 13.04 -8.93
N THR A 121 -4.92 13.37 -9.76
CA THR A 121 -6.26 12.76 -9.72
C THR A 121 -6.55 11.75 -10.84
N SER A 122 -5.63 11.58 -11.79
CA SER A 122 -5.86 10.76 -12.97
C SER A 122 -5.92 9.25 -12.65
N PRO A 123 -6.85 8.48 -13.25
CA PRO A 123 -6.96 7.03 -12.98
C PRO A 123 -5.78 6.20 -13.50
N ASP A 124 -4.96 6.74 -14.40
CA ASP A 124 -3.81 6.06 -15.01
C ASP A 124 -2.50 6.20 -14.21
N LEU A 125 -2.50 6.95 -13.11
CA LEU A 125 -1.29 7.27 -12.35
C LEU A 125 -0.56 6.03 -11.86
N TRP A 126 -1.28 5.00 -11.41
CA TRP A 126 -0.67 3.72 -11.00
C TRP A 126 0.10 3.04 -12.12
N LEU A 127 -0.48 3.03 -13.33
CA LEU A 127 0.15 2.43 -14.50
C LEU A 127 1.36 3.24 -14.96
N ARG A 128 1.27 4.58 -14.88
CA ARG A 128 2.40 5.48 -15.16
C ARG A 128 3.52 5.31 -14.15
N ALA A 129 3.20 5.25 -12.86
CA ALA A 129 4.17 5.01 -11.80
C ALA A 129 4.88 3.67 -11.98
N ALA A 130 4.15 2.60 -12.29
CA ALA A 130 4.72 1.28 -12.52
C ALA A 130 5.62 1.20 -13.77
N ARG A 131 5.32 1.98 -14.82
CA ARG A 131 6.07 1.97 -16.08
C ARG A 131 7.30 2.88 -16.06
N ASN A 132 7.12 4.10 -15.56
CA ASN A 132 8.07 5.19 -15.71
C ASN A 132 8.71 5.60 -14.37
N GLY A 133 8.10 5.25 -13.24
CA GLY A 133 8.59 5.63 -11.92
C GLY A 133 8.87 7.14 -11.83
N PRO A 134 10.01 7.53 -11.21
CA PRO A 134 10.41 8.93 -11.09
C PRO A 134 10.86 9.60 -12.41
N ALA A 135 10.96 8.86 -13.51
CA ALA A 135 11.23 9.44 -14.84
C ALA A 135 9.97 10.03 -15.50
N ASP A 136 8.78 9.73 -14.97
CA ASP A 136 7.54 10.34 -15.44
C ASP A 136 7.54 11.87 -15.23
N PRO A 137 7.18 12.68 -16.23
CA PRO A 137 7.28 14.14 -16.15
C PRO A 137 6.33 14.77 -15.12
N VAL A 138 5.25 14.09 -14.74
CA VAL A 138 4.29 14.56 -13.73
C VAL A 138 4.62 13.98 -12.36
N LEU A 139 4.94 12.68 -12.27
CA LEU A 139 5.22 12.03 -10.98
C LEU A 139 6.62 12.35 -10.46
N GLY A 140 7.62 12.46 -11.34
CA GLY A 140 9.01 12.69 -10.96
C GLY A 140 9.24 13.91 -10.06
N PRO A 141 8.70 15.10 -10.39
CA PRO A 141 8.75 16.26 -9.49
C PRO A 141 8.14 15.99 -8.12
N VAL A 142 6.99 15.31 -8.06
CA VAL A 142 6.30 14.98 -6.81
C VAL A 142 7.11 14.00 -5.97
N VAL A 143 7.69 12.96 -6.60
CA VAL A 143 8.59 12.01 -5.92
C VAL A 143 9.79 12.74 -5.30
N ARG A 144 10.43 13.65 -6.05
CA ARG A 144 11.56 14.44 -5.53
C ARG A 144 11.16 15.31 -4.34
N THR A 145 10.01 15.96 -4.40
CA THR A 145 9.48 16.74 -3.27
C THR A 145 9.26 15.84 -2.06
N CYS A 146 8.50 14.75 -2.19
CA CYS A 146 8.22 13.84 -1.08
C CYS A 146 9.50 13.25 -0.46
N VAL A 147 10.45 12.79 -1.27
CA VAL A 147 11.71 12.22 -0.77
C VAL A 147 12.57 13.29 -0.10
N ALA A 148 12.72 14.48 -0.70
CA ALA A 148 13.49 15.56 -0.09
C ALA A 148 12.89 16.03 1.24
N THR A 149 11.56 16.12 1.32
CA THR A 149 10.84 16.46 2.55
C THR A 149 11.05 15.41 3.64
N ALA A 150 11.02 14.11 3.30
CA ALA A 150 11.30 13.05 4.25
C ALA A 150 12.75 13.11 4.76
N VAL A 151 13.72 13.36 3.86
CA VAL A 151 15.14 13.55 4.24
C VAL A 151 15.29 14.74 5.21
N GLU A 152 14.69 15.89 4.89
CA GLU A 152 14.74 17.07 5.78
C GLU A 152 14.15 16.77 7.16
N ALA A 153 13.02 16.07 7.21
CA ALA A 153 12.37 15.70 8.46
C ALA A 153 13.19 14.71 9.29
N LEU A 154 13.75 13.68 8.66
CA LEU A 154 14.67 12.74 9.30
C LEU A 154 15.95 13.44 9.80
N GLY A 155 16.46 14.43 9.06
CA GLY A 155 17.62 15.22 9.49
C GLY A 155 17.36 16.03 10.76
N ARG A 156 16.10 16.35 11.07
CA ARG A 156 15.71 17.00 12.33
C ARG A 156 15.53 16.01 13.47
N SER A 157 14.96 14.83 13.21
CA SER A 157 14.57 13.86 14.24
C SER A 157 15.63 12.81 14.57
N ASP A 158 16.41 12.37 13.58
CA ASP A 158 17.45 11.35 13.69
C ASP A 158 18.71 11.78 12.90
N PRO A 159 19.35 12.91 13.25
CA PRO A 159 20.45 13.48 12.48
C PRO A 159 21.60 12.49 12.33
N GLY A 160 21.86 12.09 11.09
CA GLY A 160 22.92 11.16 10.74
C GLY A 160 22.68 9.72 11.22
N GLY A 161 21.51 9.38 11.74
CA GLY A 161 21.16 8.00 12.11
C GLY A 161 20.88 7.11 10.89
N PRO A 162 20.67 5.80 11.11
CA PRO A 162 20.50 4.83 10.02
C PRO A 162 19.37 5.18 9.05
N ALA A 163 18.22 5.65 9.56
CA ALA A 163 17.07 6.01 8.74
C ALA A 163 17.35 7.26 7.89
N HIS A 164 17.95 8.29 8.49
CA HIS A 164 18.36 9.50 7.79
C HIS A 164 19.35 9.18 6.66
N ARG A 165 20.43 8.45 6.96
CA ARG A 165 21.44 8.08 5.96
C ARG A 165 20.86 7.23 4.83
N ALA A 166 19.98 6.28 5.15
CA ALA A 166 19.32 5.45 4.14
C ALA A 166 18.45 6.29 3.19
N ALA A 167 17.69 7.25 3.73
CA ALA A 167 16.87 8.16 2.94
C ALA A 167 17.73 9.10 2.07
N GLU A 168 18.82 9.66 2.61
CA GLU A 168 19.78 10.50 1.86
C GLU A 168 20.39 9.74 0.68
N GLN A 169 20.89 8.52 0.93
CA GLN A 169 21.48 7.67 -0.11
C GLN A 169 20.45 7.30 -1.18
N PHE A 170 19.22 6.97 -0.79
CA PHE A 170 18.13 6.70 -1.72
C PHE A 170 17.80 7.92 -2.59
N ALA A 171 17.74 9.11 -1.97
CA ALA A 171 17.48 10.36 -2.66
C ALA A 171 18.56 10.65 -3.72
N GLU A 172 19.83 10.52 -3.37
CA GLU A 172 20.97 10.80 -4.26
C GLU A 172 21.10 9.78 -5.40
N ARG A 173 20.92 8.49 -5.09
CA ARG A 173 21.08 7.40 -6.07
C ARG A 173 19.91 7.34 -7.06
N TYR A 174 18.69 7.60 -6.59
CA TYR A 174 17.46 7.35 -7.35
C TYR A 174 16.67 8.63 -7.61
N ALA A 175 15.89 9.09 -6.63
CA ALA A 175 14.87 10.14 -6.84
C ALA A 175 15.44 11.42 -7.47
N GLY A 176 16.61 11.88 -7.02
CA GLY A 176 17.30 13.07 -7.54
C GLY A 176 17.73 12.93 -9.01
N ARG A 177 17.88 11.70 -9.51
CA ARG A 177 18.28 11.38 -10.89
C ARG A 177 17.08 10.98 -11.77
N GLY A 178 15.86 11.01 -11.24
CA GLY A 178 14.68 10.48 -11.94
C GLY A 178 14.73 8.97 -12.13
N ARG A 179 15.47 8.25 -11.28
CA ARG A 179 15.65 6.79 -11.33
C ARG A 179 14.97 6.11 -10.14
N CYS A 180 14.91 4.78 -10.17
CA CYS A 180 14.43 3.91 -9.10
C CYS A 180 15.27 2.61 -9.04
N PRO A 181 15.13 1.80 -7.98
CA PRO A 181 15.86 0.52 -7.86
C PRO A 181 15.66 -0.44 -9.04
N ALA A 182 14.52 -0.39 -9.73
CA ALA A 182 14.27 -1.23 -10.90
C ALA A 182 15.25 -0.93 -12.06
N ASP A 183 15.76 0.30 -12.16
CA ASP A 183 16.73 0.66 -13.21
C ASP A 183 18.07 -0.07 -13.03
N ASP A 184 18.47 -0.36 -11.79
CA ASP A 184 19.70 -1.11 -11.50
C ASP A 184 19.50 -2.60 -11.85
N CYS A 185 18.35 -3.19 -11.50
CA CYS A 185 18.00 -4.56 -11.90
C CYS A 185 17.96 -4.76 -13.42
N LEU A 186 17.57 -3.75 -14.19
CA LEU A 186 17.58 -3.78 -15.65
C LEU A 186 18.99 -3.65 -16.22
N ALA A 187 19.83 -2.77 -15.67
CA ALA A 187 21.22 -2.61 -16.08
C ALA A 187 22.04 -3.88 -15.87
N ASP A 188 21.88 -4.54 -14.71
CA ASP A 188 22.55 -5.81 -14.40
C ASP A 188 22.16 -6.92 -15.38
N ARG A 189 20.91 -6.95 -15.83
CA ARG A 189 20.44 -7.93 -16.83
C ARG A 189 20.99 -7.67 -18.23
N ILE A 190 21.19 -6.40 -18.61
CA ILE A 190 21.73 -6.03 -19.91
C ILE A 190 23.25 -6.24 -19.96
N GLY A 191 23.96 -6.05 -18.83
CA GLY A 191 25.41 -6.30 -18.73
C GLY A 191 25.81 -7.78 -18.70
N VAL A 192 24.84 -8.71 -18.69
CA VAL A 192 25.05 -10.17 -18.72
C VAL A 192 24.73 -10.77 -20.11
N MET A 193 24.36 -9.94 -21.09
CA MET A 193 24.27 -10.30 -22.51
C MET A 193 25.46 -9.74 -23.30
#